data_AF-A0A953P1E2-F1
#
_entry.id   AF-A0A953P1E2-F1
#
_cell.length_a   1.000
_cell.length_b   1.000
_cell.length_c   1.000
_cell.angle_alpha   90.00
_cell.angle_beta   90.00
_cell.angle_gamma   90.00
#
_symmetry.space_group_name_H-M   'P 1'
#
loop_
_entity.id
_entity.type
_entity.pdbx_description
1 polymer ?
#
loop_
_entity_poly.entity_id
_entity_poly.type
_entity_poly.pdbx_seq_one_letter_code
_entity_poly.pdbx_strand_id
1 'polypeptide(L)'
;MQCSKRKRDGSKCRAKAGPSGRCALHSGRNKAKELAAKSVEVRKQAAVEVADRLAVDPPETAQALLKELATAFAEVKGGDLDVNRAKALSSLGNTLWRGFEFADMKTKLSELEELIRTKL
;
A
#
# COMPACT_ATOMS: atom_id res chain seq x y z
N MET A 1 -4.15 -27.54 -24.84
CA MET A 1 -4.41 -27.09 -26.23
C MET A 1 -4.13 -25.60 -26.37
N GLN A 2 -3.58 -25.16 -27.51
CA GLN A 2 -3.26 -23.75 -27.82
C GLN A 2 -4.42 -23.08 -28.55
N CYS A 3 -4.52 -21.75 -28.45
CA CYS A 3 -5.52 -20.97 -29.17
C CYS A 3 -5.41 -21.16 -30.69
N SER A 4 -6.55 -21.42 -31.34
CA SER A 4 -6.63 -21.64 -32.78
C SER A 4 -6.52 -20.38 -33.65
N LYS A 5 -6.51 -19.17 -33.06
CA LYS A 5 -6.52 -17.89 -33.79
C LYS A 5 -5.11 -17.37 -34.09
N ARG A 6 -4.93 -16.71 -35.24
CA ARG A 6 -3.73 -15.92 -35.56
C ARG A 6 -3.83 -14.50 -35.01
N LYS A 7 -2.70 -13.91 -34.64
CA LYS A 7 -2.59 -12.51 -34.26
C LYS A 7 -2.65 -11.63 -35.52
N ARG A 8 -2.69 -10.30 -35.32
CA ARG A 8 -2.66 -9.32 -36.43
C ARG A 8 -1.40 -9.39 -37.28
N ASP A 9 -0.27 -9.78 -36.69
CA ASP A 9 1.02 -9.98 -37.36
C ASP A 9 1.10 -11.32 -38.15
N GLY A 10 0.00 -12.07 -38.26
CA GLY A 10 -0.05 -13.37 -38.93
C GLY A 10 0.50 -14.55 -38.11
N SER A 11 1.18 -14.30 -36.99
CA SER A 11 1.72 -15.35 -36.13
C SER A 11 0.62 -16.11 -35.39
N LYS A 12 0.87 -17.39 -35.05
CA LYS A 12 -0.06 -18.21 -34.26
C LYS A 12 -0.12 -17.73 -32.81
N CYS A 13 -1.31 -17.63 -32.23
CA CYS A 13 -1.46 -17.32 -30.82
C CYS A 13 -0.96 -18.48 -29.95
N ARG A 14 0.00 -18.20 -29.05
CA ARG A 14 0.60 -19.20 -28.14
C ARG A 14 -0.15 -19.38 -26.82
N ALA A 15 -1.20 -18.59 -26.58
CA ALA A 15 -1.96 -18.65 -25.33
C ALA A 15 -2.75 -19.97 -25.19
N LYS A 16 -2.97 -20.41 -23.95
CA LYS A 16 -3.78 -21.60 -23.63
C LYS A 16 -5.22 -21.38 -24.11
N ALA A 17 -5.76 -22.37 -24.81
CA ALA A 17 -7.17 -22.38 -25.20
C ALA A 17 -8.06 -22.79 -24.03
N GLY A 18 -9.25 -22.18 -23.95
CA GLY A 18 -10.36 -22.69 -23.15
C GLY A 18 -11.19 -23.73 -23.92
N PRO A 19 -12.36 -24.12 -23.39
CA PRO A 19 -13.22 -25.15 -24.00
C PRO A 19 -13.64 -24.85 -25.45
N SER A 20 -13.71 -23.58 -25.85
CA SER A 20 -14.05 -23.16 -27.22
C SER A 20 -12.88 -23.21 -28.21
N GLY A 21 -11.71 -23.74 -27.82
CA GLY A 21 -10.52 -23.77 -28.66
C GLY A 21 -9.83 -22.41 -28.84
N ARG A 22 -10.34 -21.35 -28.20
CA ARG A 22 -9.78 -19.98 -28.24
C ARG A 22 -9.35 -19.54 -26.84
N CYS A 23 -8.36 -18.66 -26.74
CA CYS A 23 -7.96 -18.06 -25.46
C CYS A 23 -8.95 -16.96 -25.05
N ALA A 24 -8.85 -16.47 -23.81
CA ALA A 24 -9.72 -15.43 -23.26
C ALA A 24 -9.79 -14.15 -24.12
N LEU A 25 -8.70 -13.78 -24.80
CA LEU A 25 -8.65 -12.62 -25.69
C LEU A 25 -9.37 -12.85 -27.02
N HIS A 26 -9.51 -14.10 -27.43
CA HIS A 26 -10.05 -14.50 -28.73
C HIS A 26 -11.40 -15.22 -28.66
N SER A 27 -11.98 -15.36 -27.46
CA SER A 27 -13.22 -16.10 -27.23
C SER A 27 -14.48 -15.42 -27.78
N GLY A 28 -14.43 -14.12 -28.14
CA GLY A 28 -15.57 -13.39 -28.70
C GLY A 28 -15.16 -12.19 -29.55
N ARG A 29 -16.13 -11.60 -30.26
CA ARG A 29 -15.95 -10.29 -30.92
C ARG A 29 -15.75 -9.24 -29.81
N ASN A 30 -14.71 -8.43 -29.90
CA ASN A 30 -14.36 -7.39 -28.93
C ASN A 30 -13.89 -7.83 -27.53
N LYS A 31 -13.74 -9.13 -27.24
CA LYS A 31 -13.38 -9.59 -25.88
C LYS A 31 -12.05 -9.05 -25.37
N ALA A 32 -11.06 -8.92 -26.25
CA ALA A 32 -9.79 -8.29 -25.92
C ALA A 32 -9.95 -6.82 -25.49
N LYS A 33 -10.86 -6.07 -26.14
CA LYS A 33 -11.15 -4.67 -25.81
C LYS A 33 -11.86 -4.55 -24.45
N GLU A 34 -12.82 -5.44 -24.18
CA GLU A 34 -13.50 -5.51 -22.88
C GLU A 34 -12.53 -5.83 -21.75
N LEU A 35 -11.67 -6.82 -21.93
CA LEU A 35 -10.67 -7.20 -20.92
C LEU A 35 -9.65 -6.09 -20.67
N ALA A 36 -9.24 -5.37 -21.73
CA ALA A 36 -8.39 -4.20 -21.59
C ALA A 36 -9.07 -3.08 -20.80
N ALA A 37 -10.33 -2.76 -21.12
CA ALA A 37 -11.09 -1.74 -20.39
C ALA A 37 -11.30 -2.12 -18.92
N LYS A 38 -11.66 -3.38 -18.64
CA LYS A 38 -11.79 -3.88 -17.25
C LYS A 38 -10.47 -3.82 -16.49
N SER A 39 -9.35 -4.13 -17.14
CA SER A 39 -8.02 -4.02 -16.53
C SER A 39 -7.68 -2.57 -16.15
N VAL A 40 -8.03 -1.60 -16.99
CA VAL A 40 -7.86 -0.18 -16.68
C VAL A 40 -8.73 0.24 -15.49
N GLU A 41 -9.99 -0.18 -15.46
CA GLU A 41 -10.92 0.16 -14.38
C GLU A 41 -10.45 -0.41 -13.03
N VAL A 42 -10.05 -1.68 -12.99
CA VAL A 42 -9.51 -2.31 -11.77
C VAL A 42 -8.24 -1.60 -11.29
N ARG A 43 -7.37 -1.15 -12.20
CA ARG A 43 -6.18 -0.37 -11.83
C ARG A 43 -6.53 1.01 -11.27
N LYS A 44 -7.54 1.67 -11.82
CA LYS A 44 -8.02 2.95 -11.28
C LYS A 44 -8.60 2.77 -9.88
N GLN A 45 -9.44 1.77 -9.67
CA GLN A 45 -10.00 1.46 -8.36
C GLN A 45 -8.92 1.13 -7.34
N ALA A 46 -7.94 0.31 -7.71
CA ALA A 46 -6.79 0.03 -6.84
C ALA A 46 -5.96 1.29 -6.54
N ALA A 47 -5.81 2.20 -7.51
CA ALA A 47 -5.11 3.47 -7.30
C ALA A 47 -5.89 4.41 -6.35
N VAL A 48 -7.23 4.46 -6.47
CA VAL A 48 -8.10 5.21 -5.54
C VAL A 48 -8.04 4.61 -4.14
N GLU A 49 -8.12 3.28 -4.00
CA GLU A 49 -8.01 2.60 -2.70
C GLU A 49 -6.65 2.83 -2.04
N VAL A 50 -5.58 2.92 -2.84
CA VAL A 50 -4.24 3.30 -2.33
C VAL A 50 -4.19 4.79 -1.97
N ALA A 51 -4.80 5.67 -2.78
CA ALA A 51 -4.85 7.10 -2.51
C ALA A 51 -5.65 7.42 -1.23
N ASP A 52 -6.80 6.77 -1.03
CA ASP A 52 -7.63 6.90 0.18
C ASP A 52 -6.88 6.38 1.42
N ARG A 53 -6.09 5.31 1.29
CA ARG A 53 -5.22 4.82 2.37
C ARG A 53 -4.04 5.75 2.68
N LEU A 54 -3.58 6.52 1.70
CA LEU A 54 -2.52 7.52 1.86
C LEU A 54 -3.06 8.90 2.28
N ALA A 55 -4.39 9.08 2.31
CA ALA A 55 -5.05 10.30 2.77
C ALA A 55 -5.18 10.36 4.30
N VAL A 56 -4.62 9.40 5.03
CA VAL A 56 -4.52 9.45 6.49
C VAL A 56 -3.27 10.25 6.83
N ASP A 57 -3.47 11.41 7.45
CA ASP A 57 -2.37 12.23 7.93
C ASP A 57 -1.52 11.44 8.94
N PRO A 58 -0.19 11.56 8.88
CA PRO A 58 0.68 10.88 9.84
C PRO A 58 0.47 11.44 11.26
N PRO A 59 0.76 10.65 12.30
CA PRO A 59 0.66 11.14 13.67
C PRO A 59 1.68 12.27 13.90
N GLU A 60 1.20 13.43 14.33
CA GLU A 60 2.04 14.61 14.59
C GLU A 60 2.70 14.59 15.98
N THR A 61 2.22 13.73 16.88
CA THR A 61 2.71 13.64 18.27
C THR A 61 2.93 12.20 18.69
N ALA A 62 3.80 12.00 19.69
CA ALA A 62 4.02 10.69 20.32
C ALA A 62 2.72 10.08 20.87
N GLN A 63 1.86 10.92 21.46
CA GLN A 63 0.57 10.51 21.99
C GLN A 63 -0.37 10.00 20.88
N ALA A 64 -0.41 10.70 19.74
CA ALA A 64 -1.19 10.30 18.57
C ALA A 64 -0.67 8.98 17.99
N LEU A 65 0.65 8.82 17.86
CA LEU A 65 1.27 7.58 17.41
C LEU A 65 0.93 6.39 18.32
N LEU A 66 1.00 6.56 19.64
CA LEU A 66 0.62 5.51 20.59
C LEU A 66 -0.83 5.07 20.40
N LYS A 67 -1.75 6.01 20.19
CA LYS A 67 -3.16 5.72 19.95
C LYS A 67 -3.35 4.93 18.67
N GLU A 68 -2.68 5.31 17.58
CA GLU A 68 -2.74 4.57 16.32
C GLU A 68 -2.17 3.17 16.42
N LEU A 69 -1.00 3.00 17.06
CA LEU A 69 -0.40 1.69 17.29
C LEU A 69 -1.30 0.80 18.15
N ALA A 70 -2.00 1.36 19.14
CA ALA A 70 -2.97 0.62 19.95
C ALA A 70 -4.17 0.14 19.12
N THR A 71 -4.71 0.99 18.23
CA THR A 71 -5.79 0.61 17.31
C THR A 71 -5.34 -0.52 16.39
N ALA A 72 -4.20 -0.38 15.73
CA ALA A 72 -3.73 -1.41 14.82
C ALA A 72 -3.37 -2.72 15.55
N PHE A 73 -2.88 -2.65 16.78
CA PHE A 73 -2.68 -3.85 17.61
C PHE A 73 -4.00 -4.59 17.88
N ALA A 74 -5.09 -3.85 18.11
CA ALA A 74 -6.42 -4.44 18.27
C ALA A 74 -6.90 -5.13 16.98
N GLU A 75 -6.69 -4.52 15.82
CA GLU A 75 -7.03 -5.11 14.50
C GLU A 75 -6.24 -6.39 14.21
N VAL A 76 -4.94 -6.42 14.54
CA VAL A 76 -4.12 -7.65 14.43
C VAL A 76 -4.68 -8.75 15.32
N LYS A 77 -5.02 -8.42 16.57
CA LYS A 77 -5.58 -9.38 17.52
C LYS A 77 -6.96 -9.89 17.09
N GLY A 78 -7.76 -9.05 16.42
CA GLY A 78 -9.05 -9.40 15.84
C GLY A 78 -8.96 -10.26 14.58
N GLY A 79 -7.78 -10.36 13.95
CA GLY A 79 -7.59 -11.04 12.67
C GLY A 79 -7.93 -10.18 11.46
N ASP A 80 -8.21 -8.90 11.66
CA ASP A 80 -8.54 -7.94 10.61
C ASP A 80 -7.29 -7.42 9.88
N LEU A 81 -6.11 -7.59 10.49
CA LEU A 81 -4.81 -7.22 9.90
C LEU A 81 -3.90 -8.45 9.69
N ASP A 82 -3.40 -8.61 8.45
CA ASP A 82 -2.44 -9.66 8.09
C ASP A 82 -1.11 -9.53 8.86
N VAL A 83 -0.50 -10.67 9.19
CA VAL A 83 0.72 -10.77 10.01
C VAL A 83 1.90 -10.00 9.39
N ASN A 84 2.05 -9.97 8.07
CA ASN A 84 3.15 -9.21 7.45
C ASN A 84 2.92 -7.70 7.55
N ARG A 85 1.65 -7.27 7.45
CA ARG A 85 1.27 -5.87 7.68
C ARG A 85 1.48 -5.46 9.14
N ALA A 86 1.15 -6.33 10.08
CA ALA A 86 1.41 -6.14 11.50
C ALA A 86 2.90 -5.90 11.78
N LYS A 87 3.77 -6.77 11.24
CA LYS A 87 5.23 -6.66 11.38
C LYS A 87 5.78 -5.35 10.81
N ALA A 88 5.33 -4.96 9.61
CA ALA A 88 5.72 -3.70 9.00
C ALA A 88 5.31 -2.51 9.87
N LEU A 89 4.10 -2.53 10.42
CA LEU A 89 3.60 -1.47 11.28
C LEU A 89 4.36 -1.36 12.60
N SER A 90 4.67 -2.48 13.26
CA SER A 90 5.50 -2.47 14.48
C SER A 90 6.89 -1.89 14.21
N SER A 91 7.50 -2.21 13.06
CA SER A 91 8.79 -1.67 12.67
C SER A 91 8.74 -0.16 12.45
N LEU A 92 7.71 0.33 11.76
CA LEU A 92 7.53 1.76 11.50
C LEU A 92 7.20 2.53 12.79
N GLY A 93 6.34 1.97 13.64
CA GLY A 93 5.97 2.53 14.94
C GLY A 93 7.18 2.74 15.85
N ASN A 94 8.07 1.76 15.95
CA ASN A 94 9.31 1.89 16.71
C ASN A 94 10.23 3.01 16.19
N THR A 95 10.33 3.17 14.87
CA THR A 95 11.14 4.24 14.25
C THR A 95 10.56 5.61 14.56
N LEU A 96 9.24 5.78 14.43
CA LEU A 96 8.55 7.04 14.73
C LEU A 96 8.63 7.39 16.22
N TRP A 97 8.47 6.42 17.12
CA TRP A 97 8.62 6.61 18.56
C TRP A 97 9.99 7.19 18.92
N ARG A 98 11.06 6.58 18.41
CA ARG A 98 12.42 7.10 18.60
C ARG A 98 12.61 8.50 18.02
N GLY A 99 11.96 8.80 16.91
CA GLY A 99 11.96 10.15 16.31
C GLY A 99 11.35 11.20 17.25
N PHE A 100 10.24 10.86 17.91
CA PHE A 100 9.62 11.74 18.91
C PHE A 100 10.49 11.91 20.15
N GLU A 101 11.05 10.83 20.70
CA GLU A 101 11.97 10.90 21.83
C GLU A 101 13.18 11.79 21.51
N PHE A 102 13.73 11.67 20.29
CA PHE A 102 14.84 12.49 19.84
C PHE A 102 14.47 13.97 19.71
N ALA A 103 13.30 14.28 19.15
CA ALA A 103 12.81 15.66 19.01
C ALA A 103 12.54 16.32 20.37
N ASP A 104 11.94 15.58 21.31
CA ASP A 104 11.70 16.05 22.68
C ASP A 104 13.02 16.28 23.43
N MET A 105 13.97 15.36 23.32
CA MET A 105 15.33 15.53 23.89
C MET A 105 16.03 16.76 23.32
N LYS A 106 15.95 16.98 22.00
CA LYS A 106 16.55 18.15 21.35
C LYS A 106 15.94 19.46 21.88
N THR A 107 14.63 19.49 22.07
CA THR A 107 13.91 20.65 22.61
C THR A 107 14.39 20.97 24.02
N LYS A 108 14.39 19.96 24.91
CA LYS A 108 14.85 20.11 26.30
C LYS A 108 16.31 20.53 26.40
N LEU A 109 17.16 20.01 25.51
CA LEU A 109 18.57 20.40 25.45
C LEU A 109 18.72 21.89 25.09
N SER A 110 18.01 22.36 24.07
CA SER A 110 18.03 23.78 23.68
C SER A 110 17.51 24.70 24.78
N GLU A 111 16.47 24.30 25.52
CA GLU A 111 15.98 25.05 26.68
C GLU A 111 17.03 25.15 27.79
N LEU A 112 17.74 24.04 28.07
CA LEU A 112 18.84 24.03 29.05
C LEU A 112 20.02 24.90 28.61
N GLU A 113 20.40 24.85 27.32
CA GLU A 113 21.47 25.66 26.76
C GLU A 113 21.17 27.17 26.89
N GLU A 114 19.94 27.59 26.61
CA GLU A 114 19.51 28.99 26.77
C GLU A 114 19.43 29.42 28.24
N LEU A 115 18.98 28.54 29.15
CA LEU A 115 19.00 28.81 30.58
C LEU A 115 20.43 28.99 31.13
N ILE A 116 21.39 28.23 30.62
CA ILE A 116 22.80 28.39 30.99
C ILE A 116 23.33 29.71 30.42
N ARG A 117 23.03 30.03 29.15
CA ARG A 117 23.48 31.26 28.50
C ARG A 117 22.94 32.52 29.17
N THR A 118 21.70 32.50 29.67
CA THR A 118 21.08 33.64 30.36
C THR A 118 21.53 33.83 31.81
N LYS A 119 22.18 32.82 32.42
CA LYS A 119 22.69 32.85 33.80
C LYS A 119 24.19 33.15 33.92
N LEU A 120 24.91 33.20 32.81
CA LEU A 120 26.31 33.64 32.70
C LEU A 120 26.36 35.09 32.23
#